data_AF-A0A524QX30-F1
#
_entry.id   AF-A0A524QX30-F1
#
_cell.length_a   1.000
_cell.length_b   1.000
_cell.length_c   1.000
_cell.angle_alpha   90.00
_cell.angle_beta   90.00
_cell.angle_gamma   90.00
#
_symmetry.space_group_name_H-M   'P 1'
#
loop_
_entity.id
_entity.type
_entity.pdbx_description
1 polymer ?
#
loop_
_entity_poly.entity_id
_entity_poly.type
_entity_poly.pdbx_seq_one_letter_code
_entity_poly.pdbx_strand_id
1 'polypeptide(L)'
;MGGVGAGPAGDPVGFSLTLRRRPLRLEALNRLRSIQVGQAEAVQSYAKGRGCRRRALLAYFGEEDQSASCGKCDRCRRGSGNYRLRGVWPLAGLFGKATND
;
A
#
# COMPACT_ATOMS: atom_id res chain seq x y z
N MET A 1 10.36 -10.66 74.90
CA MET A 1 9.22 -10.87 73.98
C MET A 1 9.45 -9.98 72.77
N GLY A 2 9.56 -10.55 71.57
CA GLY A 2 9.80 -9.81 70.32
C GLY A 2 10.85 -10.46 69.44
N GLY A 3 10.55 -11.65 68.90
CA GLY A 3 11.42 -12.32 67.92
C GLY A 3 11.32 -11.63 66.57
N VAL A 4 12.46 -11.27 66.00
CA VAL A 4 12.58 -10.89 64.59
C VAL A 4 12.43 -12.15 63.73
N GLY A 5 11.32 -12.25 63.00
CA GLY A 5 11.09 -13.32 62.05
C GLY A 5 12.07 -13.20 60.88
N ALA A 6 12.97 -14.17 60.73
CA ALA A 6 13.69 -14.39 59.49
C ALA A 6 12.68 -14.88 58.44
N GLY A 7 12.18 -13.95 57.62
CA GLY A 7 11.52 -14.32 56.38
C GLY A 7 12.47 -15.18 55.54
N PRO A 8 11.96 -16.15 54.75
CA PRO A 8 12.82 -16.92 53.87
C PRO A 8 13.60 -15.95 52.99
N ALA A 9 14.90 -16.15 52.89
CA ALA A 9 15.74 -15.45 51.93
C ALA A 9 15.13 -15.71 50.55
N GLY A 10 14.33 -14.75 50.07
CA GLY A 10 13.85 -14.78 48.71
C GLY A 10 15.07 -14.67 47.84
N ASP A 11 15.39 -15.74 47.11
CA ASP A 11 16.40 -15.69 46.07
C ASP A 11 16.09 -14.46 45.20
N PRO A 12 16.99 -13.46 45.12
CA PRO A 12 16.81 -12.42 44.13
C PRO A 12 16.93 -13.15 42.80
N VAL A 13 15.80 -13.39 42.14
CA VAL A 13 15.76 -13.84 40.74
C VAL A 13 16.34 -12.72 39.88
N GLY A 14 17.66 -12.61 39.94
CA GLY A 14 18.47 -11.75 39.10
C GLY A 14 18.43 -12.35 37.71
N PHE A 15 17.49 -11.90 36.88
CA PHE A 15 17.55 -12.20 35.46
C PHE A 15 18.72 -11.42 34.87
N SER A 16 19.87 -12.09 34.78
CA SER A 16 21.07 -11.54 34.15
C SER A 16 20.85 -11.45 32.64
N LEU A 17 20.53 -10.25 32.17
CA LEU A 17 20.53 -9.92 30.74
C LEU A 17 21.97 -9.86 30.24
N THR A 18 22.49 -11.03 29.83
CA THR A 18 23.75 -11.09 29.07
C THR A 18 23.48 -10.63 27.63
N LEU A 19 23.60 -9.33 27.40
CA LEU A 19 23.59 -8.75 26.06
C LEU A 19 24.84 -9.20 25.30
N ARG A 20 24.71 -10.29 24.53
CA ARG A 20 25.73 -10.67 23.55
C ARG A 20 25.72 -9.65 22.42
N ARG A 21 26.77 -8.85 22.33
CA ARG A 21 26.98 -7.91 21.24
C ARG A 21 27.25 -8.69 19.95
N ARG A 22 26.23 -8.86 19.11
CA ARG A 22 26.43 -9.31 17.73
C ARG A 22 26.94 -8.14 16.90
N PRO A 23 28.00 -8.32 16.10
CA PRO A 23 28.42 -7.28 15.17
C PRO A 23 27.31 -7.11 14.11
N LEU A 24 26.63 -5.98 14.15
CA LEU A 24 25.67 -5.60 13.12
C LEU A 24 26.47 -5.10 11.91
N ARG A 25 26.28 -5.74 10.75
CA ARG A 25 26.84 -5.24 9.49
C ARG A 25 26.02 -4.04 9.03
N LEU A 26 26.38 -2.84 9.52
CA LEU A 26 25.63 -1.60 9.36
C LEU A 26 25.30 -1.28 7.89
N GLU A 27 26.23 -1.55 6.98
CA GLU A 27 26.03 -1.39 5.52
C GLU A 27 24.87 -2.23 4.99
N ALA A 28 24.77 -3.49 5.43
CA ALA A 28 23.69 -4.38 5.01
C ALA A 28 22.33 -3.89 5.53
N LEU A 29 22.27 -3.42 6.78
CA LEU A 29 21.06 -2.83 7.35
C LEU A 29 20.65 -1.55 6.62
N ASN A 30 21.62 -0.69 6.28
CA ASN A 30 21.35 0.52 5.53
C ASN A 30 20.82 0.23 4.13
N ARG A 31 21.35 -0.79 3.44
CA ARG A 31 20.82 -1.25 2.14
C ARG A 31 19.39 -1.78 2.26
N LEU A 32 19.09 -2.57 3.30
CA LEU A 32 17.72 -3.05 3.52
C LEU A 32 16.76 -1.90 3.81
N ARG A 33 17.19 -0.94 4.65
CA ARG A 33 16.40 0.25 4.96
C ARG A 33 16.11 1.08 3.71
N SER A 34 17.10 1.31 2.83
CA SER A 34 16.88 2.12 1.63
C SER A 34 15.87 1.46 0.68
N ILE A 35 15.92 0.13 0.52
CA ILE A 35 14.93 -0.61 -0.26
C ILE A 35 13.53 -0.47 0.35
N GLN A 36 13.39 -0.68 1.66
CA GLN A 36 12.11 -0.57 2.36
C GLN A 36 11.52 0.84 2.30
N VAL A 37 12.36 1.87 2.45
CA VAL A 37 11.96 3.28 2.30
C VAL A 37 11.46 3.52 0.87
N GLY A 38 12.20 3.09 -0.15
CA GLY A 38 11.76 3.24 -1.55
C GLY A 38 10.44 2.54 -1.85
N GLN A 39 10.21 1.34 -1.29
CA GLN A 39 8.93 0.65 -1.42
C GLN A 39 7.79 1.43 -0.74
N ALA A 40 8.03 1.94 0.48
CA ALA A 40 7.03 2.75 1.18
C ALA A 40 6.69 4.04 0.42
N GLU A 41 7.70 4.73 -0.12
CA GLU A 41 7.54 5.92 -0.95
C GLU A 41 6.74 5.64 -2.23
N ALA A 42 6.98 4.50 -2.89
CA ALA A 42 6.22 4.07 -4.05
C ALA A 42 4.73 3.86 -3.71
N VAL A 43 4.44 3.18 -2.60
CA VAL A 43 3.05 2.96 -2.13
C VAL A 43 2.38 4.28 -1.76
N GLN A 44 3.09 5.19 -1.06
CA GLN A 44 2.57 6.51 -0.74
C GLN A 44 2.25 7.32 -2.00
N SER A 45 3.15 7.32 -2.97
CA SER A 45 2.98 8.00 -4.25
C SER A 45 1.80 7.42 -5.03
N TYR A 46 1.66 6.10 -5.06
CA TYR A 46 0.50 5.43 -5.63
C TYR A 46 -0.80 5.87 -4.94
N ALA A 47 -0.86 5.89 -3.61
CA ALA A 47 -2.06 6.26 -2.86
C ALA A 47 -2.45 7.74 -3.05
N LYS A 48 -1.48 8.65 -3.04
CA LYS A 48 -1.67 10.10 -3.17
C LYS A 48 -1.86 10.58 -4.62
N GLY A 49 -1.44 9.76 -5.59
CA GLY A 49 -1.48 10.12 -7.01
C GLY A 49 -2.89 10.43 -7.53
N ARG A 50 -2.98 11.37 -8.48
CA ARG A 50 -4.26 11.80 -9.09
C ARG A 50 -4.54 11.15 -10.46
N GLY A 51 -3.54 10.52 -11.07
CA GLY A 51 -3.65 9.86 -12.39
C GLY A 51 -4.35 8.50 -12.36
N CYS A 52 -4.48 7.84 -13.52
CA CYS A 52 -5.04 6.49 -13.64
C CYS A 52 -4.31 5.48 -12.73
N ARG A 53 -5.04 4.74 -11.89
CA ARG A 53 -4.46 3.69 -11.00
C ARG A 53 -3.74 2.60 -11.78
N ARG A 54 -4.34 2.14 -12.89
CA ARG A 54 -3.78 1.05 -13.70
C ARG A 54 -2.41 1.45 -14.25
N ARG A 55 -2.32 2.62 -14.85
CA ARG A 55 -1.07 3.14 -15.42
C ARG A 55 0.03 3.30 -14.36
N ALA A 56 -0.33 3.77 -13.16
CA ALA A 56 0.62 3.89 -12.06
C ALA A 56 1.16 2.52 -11.59
N LEU A 57 0.32 1.48 -11.58
CA LEU A 57 0.76 0.12 -11.23
C LEU A 57 1.67 -0.47 -12.31
N LEU A 58 1.28 -0.35 -13.59
CA LEU A 58 2.07 -0.85 -14.71
C LEU A 58 3.47 -0.20 -14.72
N ALA A 59 3.52 1.12 -14.57
CA ALA A 59 4.78 1.86 -14.52
C ALA A 59 5.71 1.38 -13.37
N TYR A 60 5.16 1.04 -12.20
CA TYR A 60 5.95 0.51 -11.09
C TYR A 60 6.59 -0.85 -11.42
N PHE A 61 5.92 -1.69 -12.21
CA PHE A 61 6.44 -2.98 -12.67
C PHE A 61 7.25 -2.90 -13.97
N GLY A 62 7.46 -1.68 -14.52
CA GLY A 62 8.20 -1.48 -15.77
C GLY A 62 7.38 -1.75 -17.03
N GLU A 63 6.05 -1.78 -16.91
CA GLU A 63 5.13 -1.90 -18.05
C GLU A 63 4.54 -0.53 -18.45
N GLU A 64 4.25 -0.36 -19.73
CA GLU A 64 3.63 0.85 -20.27
C GLU A 64 2.18 0.57 -20.73
N ASP A 65 1.29 1.52 -20.44
CA ASP A 65 -0.08 1.51 -20.96
C ASP A 65 -0.13 2.46 -22.17
N GLN A 66 -0.63 1.98 -23.30
CA GLN A 66 -0.84 2.82 -24.49
C GLN A 66 -1.94 3.87 -24.23
N SER A 67 -2.82 3.63 -23.27
CA SER A 67 -3.90 4.54 -22.90
C SER A 67 -3.53 5.44 -21.72
N ALA A 68 -3.82 6.74 -21.84
CA ALA A 68 -3.66 7.68 -20.74
C ALA A 68 -4.62 7.39 -19.57
N SER A 69 -5.76 6.75 -19.83
CA SER A 69 -6.79 6.42 -18.86
C SER A 69 -7.45 5.07 -19.13
N CYS A 70 -7.49 4.18 -18.13
CA CYS A 70 -8.11 2.86 -18.30
C CYS A 70 -9.65 2.86 -18.24
N GLY A 71 -10.28 3.98 -17.85
CA GLY A 71 -11.74 4.14 -17.75
C GLY A 71 -12.44 3.28 -16.68
N LYS A 72 -11.72 2.41 -15.97
CA LYS A 72 -12.30 1.41 -15.05
C LYS A 72 -11.89 1.60 -13.58
N CYS A 73 -10.81 2.33 -13.29
CA CYS A 73 -10.40 2.61 -11.91
C CYS A 73 -11.22 3.74 -11.26
N ASP A 74 -11.21 3.79 -9.93
CA ASP A 74 -11.84 4.84 -9.12
C ASP A 74 -11.45 6.27 -9.56
N ARG A 75 -10.16 6.51 -9.86
CA ARG A 75 -9.68 7.84 -10.29
C ARG A 75 -10.20 8.22 -11.67
N CYS A 76 -10.22 7.29 -12.62
CA CYS A 76 -10.83 7.52 -13.92
C CYS A 76 -12.35 7.72 -13.80
N ARG A 77 -13.03 6.96 -12.93
CA ARG A 77 -14.48 7.08 -12.68
C ARG A 77 -14.88 8.38 -11.98
N ARG A 78 -14.01 8.95 -11.13
CA ARG A 78 -14.22 10.24 -10.47
C ARG A 78 -13.91 11.43 -11.40
N GLY A 79 -12.88 11.31 -12.24
CA GLY A 79 -12.53 12.34 -13.24
C GLY A 79 -13.44 12.34 -14.47
N SER A 80 -14.19 11.25 -14.70
CA SER A 80 -15.30 11.24 -15.63
C SER A 80 -16.54 11.73 -14.90
N GLY A 81 -16.80 13.04 -15.00
CA GLY A 81 -18.16 13.59 -14.88
C GLY A 81 -19.10 13.05 -15.98
N ASN A 82 -19.07 11.74 -16.24
CA ASN A 82 -19.87 11.03 -17.21
C ASN A 82 -20.52 9.83 -16.51
N TYR A 83 -21.47 10.15 -15.64
CA TYR A 83 -22.49 9.23 -15.14
C TYR A 83 -23.69 9.11 -16.10
N ARG A 84 -23.51 9.39 -17.40
CA ARG A 84 -24.48 9.08 -18.46
C ARG A 84 -23.66 8.53 -19.63
N LEU A 85 -23.41 7.23 -19.80
CA LEU A 85 -24.33 6.28 -20.41
C LEU A 85 -23.74 4.84 -20.32
N ARG A 86 -23.25 4.39 -19.15
CA ARG A 86 -22.88 2.96 -18.98
C ARG A 86 -24.04 2.16 -18.38
N GLY A 87 -25.20 2.32 -19.01
CA GLY A 87 -26.47 1.72 -18.60
C GLY A 87 -27.59 1.95 -19.61
N VAL A 88 -27.36 1.67 -20.89
CA VAL A 88 -28.50 1.38 -21.79
C VAL A 88 -28.83 -0.10 -21.64
N TRP A 89 -29.64 -0.40 -20.62
CA TRP A 89 -30.58 -1.52 -20.63
C TRP A 89 -31.72 -1.12 -21.63
N PRO A 90 -32.39 -2.06 -22.33
CA PRO A 90 -32.71 -1.96 -23.75
C PRO A 90 -33.87 -0.99 -24.02
N LEU A 91 -33.55 0.15 -24.64
CA LEU A 91 -34.43 0.81 -25.59
C LEU A 91 -33.69 1.01 -26.92
N ALA A 92 -32.87 0.03 -27.31
CA ALA A 92 -32.26 -0.06 -28.64
C ALA A 92 -33.30 -0.35 -29.76
N GLY A 93 -34.55 0.08 -29.58
CA GLY A 93 -35.67 -0.12 -30.49
C GLY A 93 -36.42 1.16 -30.88
N LEU A 94 -35.94 2.36 -30.52
CA LEU A 94 -36.73 3.59 -30.74
C LEU A 94 -36.01 4.78 -31.39
N PHE A 95 -34.72 4.70 -31.74
CA PHE A 95 -34.09 5.73 -32.57
C PHE A 95 -33.47 5.12 -33.81
N GLY A 96 -34.10 5.48 -34.93
CA GLY A 96 -33.97 4.88 -36.24
C GLY A 96 -32.58 4.98 -36.86
N LYS A 97 -32.39 4.11 -37.84
CA LYS A 97 -31.25 4.08 -38.75
C LYS A 97 -31.06 5.48 -39.37
N ALA A 98 -29.93 6.12 -39.07
CA ALA A 98 -29.38 7.12 -39.97
C ALA A 98 -28.68 6.36 -41.10
N THR A 99 -29.33 6.30 -42.25
CA THR A 99 -28.72 5.94 -43.53
C THR A 99 -27.68 7.01 -43.85
N ASN A 100 -26.42 6.61 -44.07
CA ASN A 100 -25.54 7.39 -44.94
C ASN A 100 -25.68 6.80 -46.34
N ASP A 101 -26.04 7.66 -47.29
CA ASP A 101 -25.78 7.50 -48.72
C ASP A 101 -24.32 7.12 -49.01
#